data_AF-A0A965PJ49-F1
#
_entry.id   AF-A0A965PJ49-F1
#
_cell.length_a   1.000
_cell.length_b   1.000
_cell.length_c   1.000
_cell.angle_alpha   90.00
_cell.angle_beta   90.00
_cell.angle_gamma   90.00
#
_symmetry.space_group_name_H-M   'P 1'
#
loop_
_entity.id
_entity.type
_entity.pdbx_description
1 polymer ?
#
loop_
_entity_poly.entity_id
_entity_poly.type
_entity_poly.pdbx_seq_one_letter_code
_entity_poly.pdbx_strand_id
1 'polypeptide(L)'
;MGLPHEQIALLVGIDDKTLRKYYREELDLGKAKANGQIAKTLYSKAVGGDTTSLIWWTKTQMKWAETQKHELTGAEGGDLVIKWASEK
;
A
#
# COMPACT_ATOMS: atom_id res chain seq x y z
N MET A 1 3.36 -0.36 13.92
CA MET A 1 2.04 0.16 14.27
C MET A 1 1.60 1.04 13.12
N GLY A 2 0.34 0.97 12.67
CA GLY A 2 -0.17 1.78 11.55
C GLY A 2 -0.58 3.20 11.94
N LEU A 3 -0.13 3.70 13.09
CA LEU A 3 -0.51 5.02 13.60
C LEU A 3 0.34 6.12 12.95
N PRO A 4 -0.23 7.31 12.71
CA PRO A 4 0.55 8.49 12.36
C PRO A 4 1.66 8.79 13.38
N HIS A 5 2.82 9.26 12.92
CA HIS A 5 3.96 9.53 13.81
C HIS A 5 3.63 10.54 14.92
N GLU A 6 2.75 11.51 14.67
CA GLU A 6 2.27 12.46 15.68
C GLU A 6 1.57 11.77 16.86
N GLN A 7 0.77 10.74 16.58
CA GLN A 7 0.09 9.96 17.62
C GLN A 7 1.08 9.09 18.38
N ILE A 8 2.09 8.54 17.70
CA ILE A 8 3.18 7.79 18.34
C ILE A 8 3.98 8.73 19.25
N ALA A 9 4.26 9.95 18.79
CA ALA A 9 4.98 10.97 19.56
C ALA A 9 4.21 11.35 20.84
N LEU A 10 2.88 11.53 20.74
CA LEU A 10 2.01 11.75 21.89
C LEU A 10 2.03 10.58 22.89
N LEU A 11 2.00 9.33 22.41
CA LEU A 11 2.04 8.14 23.26
C LEU A 11 3.38 7.98 23.99
N VAL A 12 4.48 8.40 23.36
CA VAL A 12 5.83 8.34 23.93
C VAL A 12 6.14 9.59 24.77
N GLY A 13 5.37 10.67 24.62
CA GLY A 13 5.55 11.93 25.35
C GLY A 13 6.69 12.79 24.81
N ILE A 14 7.01 12.69 23.52
CA ILE A 14 8.07 13.48 22.87
C ILE A 14 7.53 14.23 21.65
N ASP A 15 8.29 15.21 21.16
CA ASP A 15 7.98 15.91 19.91
C ASP A 15 8.15 15.00 18.67
N ASP A 16 7.29 15.14 17.66
CA ASP A 16 7.34 14.34 16.43
C ASP A 16 8.69 14.47 15.69
N LYS A 17 9.32 15.64 15.72
CA LYS A 17 10.63 15.83 15.08
C LYS A 17 11.72 15.05 15.82
N THR A 18 11.64 15.01 17.15
CA THR A 18 12.54 14.22 18.00
C THR A 18 12.34 12.73 17.75
N LEU A 19 11.09 12.27 17.68
CA LEU A 19 10.75 10.89 17.36
C LEU A 19 11.35 10.47 16.01
N ARG A 20 11.16 11.27 14.95
CA ARG A 20 11.67 10.95 13.61
C ARG A 20 13.19 11.00 13.50
N LYS A 21 13.84 11.87 14.28
CA LYS A 21 15.30 12.06 14.26
C LYS A 21 16.04 10.95 15.00
N TYR A 22 15.52 10.50 16.14
CA TYR A 22 16.24 9.58 17.04
C TYR A 22 15.70 8.16 17.05
N TYR A 23 14.42 7.94 16.71
CA TYR A 23 13.76 6.63 16.82
C TYR A 23 13.40 6.03 15.47
N ARG A 24 14.24 6.26 14.44
CA ARG A 24 13.93 5.84 13.08
C ARG A 24 13.87 4.32 12.96
N GLU A 25 14.83 3.63 13.57
CA GLU A 25 14.90 2.17 13.53
C GLU A 25 13.70 1.53 14.25
N GLU A 26 13.28 2.09 15.38
CA GLU A 26 12.13 1.63 16.15
C GLU A 26 10.82 1.84 15.39
N LEU A 27 10.68 2.95 14.65
CA LEU A 27 9.54 3.19 13.77
C LEU A 27 9.47 2.14 12.66
N ASP A 28 10.60 1.86 12.00
CA ASP A 28 10.67 0.88 10.92
C ASP A 28 10.42 -0.55 11.44
N LEU A 29 10.99 -0.91 12.59
CA LEU A 29 10.75 -2.18 13.28
C LEU A 29 9.28 -2.32 13.70
N GLY A 30 8.70 -1.26 14.27
CA GLY A 30 7.31 -1.22 14.68
C GLY A 30 6.37 -1.42 13.49
N LYS A 31 6.68 -0.81 12.35
CA LYS A 31 5.95 -1.00 11.09
C LYS A 31 6.08 -2.42 10.56
N ALA A 32 7.30 -2.97 10.52
CA ALA A 32 7.55 -4.35 10.11
C ALA A 32 6.78 -5.37 10.97
N LYS A 33 6.81 -5.21 12.30
CA LYS A 33 6.06 -6.07 13.24
C LYS A 33 4.56 -6.02 13.00
N ALA A 34 3.99 -4.82 12.85
CA ALA A 34 2.56 -4.66 12.59
C ALA A 34 2.15 -5.28 11.23
N ASN A 35 2.93 -5.04 10.19
CA ASN A 35 2.70 -5.65 8.88
C ASN A 35 2.79 -7.17 8.95
N GLY A 36 3.76 -7.72 9.69
CA GLY A 36 3.89 -9.17 9.91
C GLY A 36 2.69 -9.77 10.65
N GLN A 37 2.13 -9.08 11.64
CA GLN A 37 0.91 -9.51 12.33
C GLN A 37 -0.29 -9.57 11.38
N ILE A 38 -0.50 -8.52 10.58
CA ILE A 38 -1.57 -8.50 9.57
C ILE A 38 -1.37 -9.60 8.53
N ALA A 39 -0.14 -9.79 8.06
CA ALA A 39 0.21 -10.86 7.13
C ALA A 39 -0.11 -12.25 7.70
N LYS A 40 0.20 -12.48 8.99
CA LYS A 40 -0.16 -13.73 9.69
C LYS A 40 -1.67 -13.92 9.74
N THR A 41 -2.44 -12.90 10.10
CA THR A 41 -3.90 -12.97 10.14
C THR A 41 -4.49 -13.23 8.75
N LEU A 42 -4.01 -12.53 7.73
CA LEU A 42 -4.43 -12.72 6.34
C LEU A 42 -4.15 -14.15 5.88
N TYR A 43 -2.95 -14.67 6.16
CA TYR A 43 -2.59 -16.04 5.84
C TYR A 43 -3.52 -17.05 6.53
N SER A 44 -3.76 -16.90 7.83
CA SER A 44 -4.69 -17.77 8.56
C SER A 44 -6.11 -17.72 8.00
N LYS A 45 -6.60 -16.54 7.61
CA LYS A 45 -7.91 -16.39 6.95
C LYS A 45 -7.96 -17.07 5.59
N ALA A 46 -6.92 -16.89 4.78
CA ALA A 46 -6.82 -17.53 3.47
C ALA A 46 -6.82 -19.06 3.58
N VAL A 47 -6.02 -19.62 4.52
CA VAL A 47 -6.03 -21.07 4.82
C VAL A 47 -7.39 -21.54 5.34
N GLY A 48 -8.10 -20.70 6.09
CA GLY A 48 -9.46 -20.96 6.54
C GLY A 48 -10.54 -20.88 5.44
N GLY A 49 -10.16 -20.59 4.19
CA GLY A 49 -11.08 -20.56 3.05
C GLY A 49 -11.71 -19.19 2.76
N ASP A 50 -11.25 -18.10 3.39
CA ASP A 50 -11.74 -16.76 3.07
C ASP A 50 -11.35 -16.36 1.64
N THR A 51 -12.34 -16.25 0.76
CA THR A 51 -12.15 -16.00 -0.67
C THR A 51 -11.44 -14.68 -0.93
N THR A 52 -11.77 -13.63 -0.19
CA THR A 52 -11.13 -12.31 -0.35
C THR A 52 -9.64 -12.37 -0.02
N SER A 53 -9.28 -13.03 1.09
CA SER A 53 -7.88 -13.21 1.48
C SER A 53 -7.10 -14.03 0.46
N LEU A 54 -7.71 -15.08 -0.11
CA LEU A 54 -7.13 -15.90 -1.18
C LEU A 54 -6.90 -15.09 -2.48
N ILE A 55 -7.90 -14.33 -2.92
CA ILE A 55 -7.79 -13.46 -4.11
C ILE A 55 -6.68 -12.44 -3.91
N TRP A 56 -6.65 -11.77 -2.77
CA TRP A 56 -5.64 -10.76 -2.51
C TRP A 56 -4.23 -11.36 -2.45
N TRP A 57 -4.06 -12.51 -1.80
CA TRP A 57 -2.77 -13.21 -1.73
C TRP A 57 -2.27 -13.65 -3.11
N THR A 58 -3.11 -14.29 -3.91
CA THR A 58 -2.74 -14.75 -5.26
C THR A 58 -2.40 -13.58 -6.19
N LYS A 59 -3.17 -12.48 -6.14
CA LYS A 59 -2.85 -11.27 -6.92
C LYS A 59 -1.53 -10.62 -6.49
N THR A 60 -1.30 -10.45 -5.19
CA THR A 60 -0.17 -9.66 -4.68
C THR A 60 1.13 -10.45 -4.56
N GLN A 61 1.09 -11.73 -4.17
CA GLN A 61 2.28 -12.55 -3.95
C GLN A 61 2.60 -13.49 -5.11
N MET A 62 1.58 -14.09 -5.73
CA MET A 62 1.76 -15.00 -6.87
C MET A 62 1.77 -14.25 -8.21
N LYS A 63 1.55 -12.93 -8.18
CA LYS A 63 1.50 -12.06 -9.36
C LYS A 63 0.43 -12.49 -10.36
N TRP A 64 -0.66 -13.10 -9.88
CA TRP A 64 -1.79 -13.45 -10.73
C TRP A 64 -2.51 -12.17 -11.11
N ALA A 65 -2.31 -11.74 -12.35
CA ALA A 65 -2.98 -10.59 -12.91
C ALA A 65 -3.91 -11.05 -14.03
N GLU A 66 -5.06 -10.39 -14.13
CA GLU A 66 -5.87 -10.50 -15.31
C GLU A 66 -5.23 -9.61 -16.38
N THR A 67 -5.01 -10.18 -17.58
CA THR A 67 -4.45 -9.40 -18.68
C THR A 67 -5.55 -8.55 -19.29
N GLN A 68 -5.57 -7.26 -18.96
CA GLN A 68 -6.53 -6.32 -19.53
C GLN A 68 -5.95 -5.69 -20.81
N LYS A 69 -6.49 -6.06 -21.97
CA LYS A 69 -6.21 -5.37 -23.23
C LYS A 69 -7.13 -4.16 -23.33
N HIS A 70 -6.56 -2.97 -23.20
CA HIS A 70 -7.28 -1.72 -23.42
C HIS A 70 -6.98 -1.21 -24.82
N GLU A 71 -8.01 -1.12 -25.66
CA GLU A 71 -7.95 -0.40 -26.92
C GLU A 71 -8.34 1.05 -26.63
N LEU A 72 -7.40 1.98 -26.86
CA LEU A 72 -7.62 3.40 -26.67
C LEU A 72 -7.80 4.05 -28.03
N THR A 73 -8.95 4.66 -28.25
CA THR A 73 -9.28 5.41 -29.47
C THR A 73 -9.67 6.84 -29.13
N GLY A 74 -9.50 7.74 -30.09
CA GLY A 74 -9.97 9.12 -30.04
C GLY A 74 -11.48 9.24 -30.24
N ALA A 75 -11.98 10.48 -30.26
CA ALA A 75 -13.40 10.75 -30.48
C ALA A 75 -13.90 10.08 -31.78
N GLU A 76 -15.09 9.47 -31.74
CA GLU A 76 -15.69 8.73 -32.85
C GLU A 76 -14.79 7.60 -33.42
N GLY A 77 -13.89 7.04 -32.60
CA GLY A 77 -12.97 5.98 -33.04
C GLY A 77 -11.77 6.49 -33.84
N GLY A 78 -11.55 7.80 -33.90
CA GLY A 78 -10.41 8.43 -34.57
C GLY A 78 -9.10 8.34 -33.78
N ASP A 79 -8.10 9.08 -34.22
CA ASP A 79 -6.77 9.06 -33.61
C ASP A 79 -6.72 9.73 -32.22
N LEU A 80 -5.86 9.20 -31.34
CA LEU A 80 -5.59 9.81 -30.04
C LEU A 80 -4.76 11.09 -30.22
N VAL A 81 -5.35 12.24 -29.90
CA VAL A 81 -4.66 13.54 -29.93
C VAL A 81 -4.07 13.84 -28.56
N ILE A 82 -2.74 13.81 -28.44
CA ILE A 82 -2.01 14.19 -27.21
C ILE A 82 -1.60 15.66 -27.30
N LYS A 83 -1.98 16.47 -26.30
CA LYS A 83 -1.49 17.85 -26.14
C LYS A 83 -0.69 17.98 -24.86
N TRP A 84 0.52 18.51 -24.97
CA TRP A 84 1.35 18.82 -23.82
C TRP A 84 0.89 20.13 -23.17
N ALA A 85 0.66 20.12 -21.86
CA ALA A 85 0.46 21.35 -21.11
C ALA A 85 1.83 22.04 -20.97
N SER A 86 1.99 23.23 -21.56
CA SER A 86 3.19 24.04 -21.32
C SER A 86 3.18 24.52 -19.87
N GLU A 87 4.33 24.41 -19.20
CA GLU A 87 4.55 24.94 -17.85
C GLU A 87 4.23 26.44 -17.79
N LYS A 88 3.63 26.84 -16.67
CA LYS A 88 3.32 28.23 -16.33
C LYS A 88 4.51 28.88 -15.64
#